data_AF-A0A818U5F8-F1
#
_entry.id   AF-A0A818U5F8-F1
#
_cell.length_a   1.000
_cell.length_b   1.000
_cell.length_c   1.000
_cell.angle_alpha   90.00
_cell.angle_beta   90.00
_cell.angle_gamma   90.00
#
_symmetry.space_group_name_H-M   'P 1'
#
loop_
_entity.id
_entity.type
_entity.pdbx_description
1 polymer ?
#
loop_
_entity_poly.entity_id
_entity_poly.type
_entity_poly.pdbx_seq_one_letter_code
_entity_poly.pdbx_strand_id
1 'polypeptide(L)'
;MTNSMQKVPTRILNAIRKENLSSDTVIYYKQDEGWVYEKGSADLVNLQQQSLDNARPLESLDPFSTQPANISIAITQETDMYTTTFDQGLSELSQYGQVSCFGQHAPLTPITLHGTACDVAHIPRDATHFCWVYPPVGLTQLNDAVKKKIDEKVAAGDSSYTFFAFGGFVYFRADRRNYVTLQANALVKANNGLTFAGPFKWRSAYTAHLAKQGRFQDVTLSSLLELGIKYYCFINPNEKLETSIKHHLHWTPAKNGAFVYLYDSPSKSHPFDRYFTIADTPVTDQISTRVMPFSLVRKSPSLKSSSSLSQNSVTEKQSTASVSSSNDDRDRFNCSICFERTIQCILIPCKHMCACAECSQIIKEKLKSHCPICRQKFTEVWNVFL
;
A
#
# COMPACT_ATOMS: atom_id res chain seq x y z
N MET A 1 6.94 9.45 -31.78
CA MET A 1 8.23 8.73 -31.71
C MET A 1 7.91 7.29 -31.40
N THR A 2 8.23 6.39 -32.32
CA THR A 2 7.86 4.97 -32.32
C THR A 2 8.39 4.25 -31.08
N ASN A 3 7.47 3.63 -30.33
CA ASN A 3 7.74 2.82 -29.15
C ASN A 3 8.69 1.67 -29.55
N SER A 4 9.96 1.71 -29.10
CA SER A 4 10.87 0.61 -29.37
C SER A 4 10.52 -0.55 -28.44
N MET A 5 9.57 -1.39 -28.86
CA MET A 5 9.45 -2.74 -28.33
C MET A 5 10.84 -3.36 -28.41
N GLN A 6 11.44 -3.68 -27.26
CA GLN A 6 12.65 -4.50 -27.24
C GLN A 6 12.29 -5.80 -27.96
N LYS A 7 12.80 -5.97 -29.19
CA LYS A 7 12.57 -7.18 -29.98
C LYS A 7 13.04 -8.38 -29.17
N VAL A 8 12.11 -9.28 -28.87
CA VAL A 8 12.39 -10.56 -28.22
C VAL A 8 13.51 -11.24 -29.01
N PRO A 9 14.61 -11.67 -28.37
CA PRO A 9 15.69 -12.31 -29.09
C PRO A 9 15.19 -13.54 -29.83
N THR A 10 15.61 -13.70 -31.09
CA THR A 10 15.21 -14.82 -31.96
C THR A 10 15.45 -16.18 -31.31
N ARG A 11 16.44 -16.27 -30.41
CA ARG A 11 16.74 -17.49 -29.63
C ARG A 11 15.59 -17.94 -28.72
N ILE A 12 14.81 -17.01 -28.18
CA ILE A 12 13.65 -17.31 -27.32
C ILE A 12 12.45 -17.71 -28.15
N LEU A 13 12.17 -17.00 -29.25
CA LEU A 13 11.13 -17.39 -30.21
C LEU A 13 11.40 -18.79 -30.79
N ASN A 14 12.67 -19.14 -31.02
CA ASN A 14 13.07 -20.47 -31.47
C ASN A 14 12.95 -21.52 -30.37
N ALA A 15 13.14 -21.17 -29.08
CA ALA A 15 12.93 -22.08 -27.96
C ALA A 15 11.44 -22.41 -27.79
N ILE A 16 10.57 -21.39 -27.85
CA ILE A 16 9.10 -21.54 -27.80
C ILE A 16 8.60 -22.45 -28.93
N ARG A 17 9.10 -22.24 -30.16
CA ARG A 17 8.76 -23.09 -31.32
C ARG A 17 9.25 -24.54 -31.16
N LYS A 18 10.42 -24.75 -30.54
CA LYS A 18 10.94 -26.11 -30.28
C LYS A 18 10.08 -26.87 -29.28
N GLU A 19 9.37 -26.19 -28.39
CA GLU A 19 8.48 -26.78 -27.40
C GLU A 19 7.01 -26.91 -27.87
N ASN A 20 6.72 -26.67 -29.16
CA ASN A 20 5.37 -26.68 -29.73
C ASN A 20 4.37 -25.76 -29.00
N LEU A 21 4.86 -24.67 -28.39
CA LEU A 21 4.02 -23.67 -27.76
C LEU A 21 3.66 -22.57 -28.76
N SER A 22 2.41 -22.10 -28.76
CA SER A 22 2.00 -20.92 -29.52
C SER A 22 2.58 -19.67 -28.86
N SER A 23 3.01 -18.67 -29.64
CA SER A 23 3.42 -17.37 -29.09
C SER A 23 2.34 -16.73 -28.22
N ASP A 24 1.09 -17.07 -28.49
CA ASP A 24 -0.09 -16.47 -27.86
C ASP A 24 -0.47 -17.17 -26.54
N THR A 25 0.26 -18.23 -26.17
CA THR A 25 0.07 -18.99 -24.92
C THR A 25 1.31 -18.93 -24.02
N VAL A 26 2.25 -18.04 -24.33
CA VAL A 26 3.54 -17.96 -23.67
C VAL A 26 3.88 -16.51 -23.31
N ILE A 27 4.10 -16.28 -22.02
CA ILE A 27 4.56 -14.99 -21.48
C ILE A 27 6.08 -15.03 -21.44
N TYR A 28 6.77 -14.03 -21.96
CA TYR A 28 8.23 -13.92 -21.89
C TYR A 28 8.66 -12.64 -21.17
N TYR A 29 9.69 -12.72 -20.34
CA TYR A 29 10.22 -11.60 -19.58
C TYR A 29 11.72 -11.74 -19.35
N LYS A 30 12.41 -10.63 -19.11
CA LYS A 30 13.87 -10.58 -18.95
C LYS A 30 14.24 -10.66 -17.46
N GLN A 31 14.93 -11.74 -17.07
CA GLN A 31 15.59 -11.91 -15.78
C GLN A 31 17.09 -11.55 -15.88
N ASP A 32 17.78 -11.50 -14.74
CA ASP A 32 19.19 -11.08 -14.66
C ASP A 32 20.13 -12.09 -15.34
N GLU A 33 19.74 -13.38 -15.40
CA GLU A 33 20.45 -14.49 -16.05
C GLU A 33 20.00 -14.73 -17.52
N GLY A 34 19.05 -13.95 -18.04
CA GLY A 34 18.54 -14.08 -19.40
C GLY A 34 17.02 -13.98 -19.54
N TRP A 35 16.51 -14.28 -20.73
CA TRP A 35 15.09 -14.28 -21.01
C TRP A 35 14.44 -15.59 -20.56
N VAL A 36 13.32 -15.49 -19.87
CA VAL A 36 12.53 -16.62 -19.34
C VAL A 36 11.11 -16.54 -19.91
N TYR A 37 10.46 -17.70 -20.08
CA TYR A 37 9.07 -17.76 -20.50
C TYR A 37 8.25 -18.77 -19.69
N GLU A 38 6.96 -18.51 -19.57
CA GLU A 38 5.98 -19.33 -18.83
C GLU A 38 4.72 -19.56 -19.66
N LYS A 39 4.09 -20.74 -19.51
CA LYS A 39 2.87 -21.14 -20.23
C LYS A 39 1.63 -20.59 -19.52
N GLY A 40 0.83 -19.79 -20.22
CA GLY A 40 -0.43 -19.22 -19.72
C GLY A 40 -1.61 -19.50 -20.66
N SER A 41 -2.86 -19.33 -20.18
CA SER A 41 -4.02 -19.32 -21.07
C SER A 41 -4.07 -18.01 -21.85
N ALA A 42 -4.58 -18.01 -23.09
CA ALA A 42 -4.64 -16.81 -23.94
C ALA A 42 -5.41 -15.64 -23.26
N ASP A 43 -6.40 -15.96 -22.42
CA ASP A 43 -7.16 -14.96 -21.65
C ASP A 43 -6.33 -14.36 -20.50
N LEU A 44 -5.52 -15.17 -19.80
CA LEU A 44 -4.59 -14.69 -18.78
C LEU A 44 -3.43 -13.88 -19.38
N VAL A 45 -2.96 -14.28 -20.57
CA VAL A 45 -1.96 -13.54 -21.35
C VAL A 45 -2.52 -12.18 -21.75
N ASN A 46 -3.74 -12.10 -22.31
CA ASN A 46 -4.36 -10.83 -22.70
C ASN A 46 -4.67 -9.91 -21.50
N LEU A 47 -5.15 -10.43 -20.38
CA LEU A 47 -5.44 -9.65 -19.16
C LEU A 47 -4.15 -9.16 -18.48
N GLN A 48 -3.09 -9.97 -18.44
CA GLN A 48 -1.77 -9.52 -17.97
C GLN A 48 -1.13 -8.54 -18.94
N GLN A 49 -1.28 -8.74 -20.25
CA GLN A 49 -0.75 -7.83 -21.26
C GLN A 49 -1.45 -6.47 -21.17
N GLN A 50 -2.79 -6.42 -21.05
CA GLN A 50 -3.53 -5.17 -20.80
C GLN A 50 -3.18 -4.51 -19.45
N SER A 51 -2.93 -5.29 -18.39
CA SER A 51 -2.43 -4.79 -17.11
C SER A 51 -1.00 -4.23 -17.21
N LEU A 52 -0.15 -4.84 -18.05
CA LEU A 52 1.21 -4.38 -18.34
C LEU A 52 1.20 -3.14 -19.25
N ASP A 53 0.23 -3.04 -20.16
CA ASP A 53 0.15 -1.99 -21.19
C ASP A 53 -0.26 -0.62 -20.60
N ASN A 54 -0.94 -0.59 -19.46
CA ASN A 54 -1.32 0.66 -18.76
C ASN A 54 -0.42 1.00 -17.56
N ALA A 55 0.30 0.02 -17.00
CA ALA A 55 1.18 0.26 -15.85
C ALA A 55 2.41 1.08 -16.27
N ARG A 56 2.84 1.98 -15.38
CA ARG A 56 4.04 2.80 -15.59
C ARG A 56 5.03 2.57 -14.46
N PRO A 57 6.32 2.40 -14.76
CA PRO A 57 7.35 2.23 -13.74
C PRO A 57 7.42 3.47 -12.82
N LEU A 58 7.41 3.26 -11.50
CA LEU A 58 7.64 4.30 -10.51
C LEU A 58 9.14 4.60 -10.47
N GLU A 59 9.54 5.72 -11.06
CA GLU A 59 10.95 6.02 -11.28
C GLU A 59 11.65 6.63 -10.07
N SER A 60 10.93 7.30 -9.17
CA SER A 60 11.55 7.94 -8.03
C SER A 60 10.54 8.24 -6.92
N LEU A 61 11.07 8.40 -5.71
CA LEU A 61 10.38 8.97 -4.56
C LEU A 61 11.02 10.33 -4.29
N ASP A 62 10.22 11.39 -4.39
CA ASP A 62 10.65 12.77 -4.16
C ASP A 62 11.28 12.88 -2.78
N PRO A 63 12.17 13.86 -2.54
CA PRO A 63 12.55 14.19 -1.18
C PRO A 63 11.28 14.47 -0.35
N PHE A 64 11.21 13.84 0.82
CA PHE A 64 10.14 14.07 1.79
C PHE A 64 10.70 14.66 3.05
N SER A 65 10.01 15.65 3.60
CA SER A 65 10.24 16.06 4.99
C SER A 65 9.27 15.27 5.87
N THR A 66 9.76 14.78 7.00
CA THR A 66 8.89 14.27 8.06
C THR A 66 8.29 15.46 8.79
N GLN A 67 6.96 15.53 8.85
CA GLN A 67 6.24 16.64 9.49
C GLN A 67 5.30 16.09 10.57
N PRO A 68 5.23 16.69 11.76
CA PRO A 68 4.26 16.31 12.77
C PRO A 68 2.83 16.31 12.21
N ALA A 69 2.10 15.23 12.46
CA ALA A 69 0.70 15.07 12.14
C ALA A 69 -0.10 15.09 13.43
N ASN A 70 -1.22 15.82 13.42
CA ASN A 70 -2.13 15.85 14.55
C ASN A 70 -3.05 14.62 14.46
N ILE A 71 -2.54 13.48 14.93
CA ILE A 71 -3.22 12.17 14.95
C ILE A 71 -2.79 11.43 16.21
N SER A 72 -3.76 10.88 16.94
CA SER A 72 -3.50 10.04 18.11
C SER A 72 -3.44 8.57 17.72
N ILE A 73 -2.29 7.94 17.95
CA ILE A 73 -2.08 6.51 17.67
C ILE A 73 -1.83 5.76 18.98
N ALA A 74 -2.49 4.63 19.17
CA ALA A 74 -2.21 3.69 20.25
C ALA A 74 -1.91 2.31 19.64
N ILE A 75 -0.76 1.72 19.99
CA ILE A 75 -0.40 0.37 19.53
C ILE A 75 -0.74 -0.66 20.61
N THR A 76 -1.05 -1.87 20.18
CA THR A 76 -1.15 -3.03 21.08
C THR A 76 0.16 -3.81 21.02
N GLN A 77 0.69 -4.28 22.15
CA GLN A 77 2.00 -4.97 22.15
C GLN A 77 1.93 -6.43 21.68
N GLU A 78 0.74 -7.00 21.68
CA GLU A 78 0.50 -8.40 21.35
C GLU A 78 0.26 -8.62 19.85
N THR A 79 -0.01 -7.53 19.12
CA THR A 79 -0.35 -7.58 17.70
C THR A 79 0.35 -6.46 16.95
N ASP A 80 0.47 -6.57 15.63
CA ASP A 80 1.03 -5.50 14.79
C ASP A 80 -0.06 -4.47 14.43
N MET A 81 -1.03 -4.26 15.33
CA MET A 81 -2.18 -3.39 15.10
C MET A 81 -2.16 -2.17 16.01
N TYR A 82 -2.67 -1.08 15.45
CA TYR A 82 -2.89 0.16 16.16
C TYR A 82 -4.36 0.58 16.10
N THR A 83 -4.78 1.40 17.04
CA THR A 83 -6.01 2.18 16.99
C THR A 83 -5.68 3.67 16.88
N THR A 84 -6.59 4.42 16.27
CA THR A 84 -6.48 5.86 16.06
C THR A 84 -7.81 6.54 16.39
N THR A 85 -7.75 7.80 16.80
CA THR A 85 -8.95 8.65 16.89
C THR A 85 -8.93 9.68 15.76
N PHE A 86 -10.10 9.96 15.21
CA PHE A 86 -10.29 11.06 14.27
C PHE A 86 -10.54 12.33 15.08
N ASP A 87 -9.50 13.17 15.22
CA ASP A 87 -9.63 14.45 15.89
C ASP A 87 -10.21 15.53 14.93
N GLN A 88 -10.19 16.79 15.37
CA GLN A 88 -10.92 17.91 14.75
C GLN A 88 -10.57 18.20 13.27
N GLY A 89 -9.56 17.57 12.67
CA GLY A 89 -9.25 17.68 11.23
C GLY A 89 -9.77 16.54 10.34
N LEU A 90 -10.02 15.36 10.91
CA LEU A 90 -10.42 14.14 10.18
C LEU A 90 -11.79 13.61 10.62
N SER A 91 -12.46 14.24 11.59
CA SER A 91 -13.79 13.86 12.07
C SER A 91 -14.87 13.91 10.98
N GLU A 92 -14.69 14.69 9.93
CA GLU A 92 -15.55 14.62 8.74
C GLU A 92 -15.41 13.30 7.99
N LEU A 93 -14.25 12.63 8.09
CA LEU A 93 -14.03 11.35 7.43
C LEU A 93 -14.71 10.19 8.17
N SER A 94 -14.89 10.30 9.49
CA SER A 94 -15.65 9.30 10.26
C SER A 94 -17.14 9.27 9.88
N GLN A 95 -17.65 10.31 9.22
CA GLN A 95 -19.03 10.35 8.72
C GLN A 95 -19.24 9.44 7.51
N TYR A 96 -18.16 9.04 6.81
CA TYR A 96 -18.26 8.19 5.64
C TYR A 96 -18.41 6.70 5.96
N GLY A 97 -18.49 6.30 7.25
CA GLY A 97 -18.89 4.97 7.74
C GLY A 97 -18.07 3.77 7.25
N GLN A 98 -17.07 4.01 6.40
CA GLN A 98 -16.29 3.00 5.70
C GLN A 98 -14.85 2.95 6.21
N VAL A 99 -14.37 4.00 6.91
CA VAL A 99 -12.99 4.03 7.43
C VAL A 99 -12.96 3.67 8.90
N SER A 100 -12.21 2.63 9.22
CA SER A 100 -12.06 2.15 10.58
C SER A 100 -11.08 3.00 11.38
N CYS A 101 -11.17 2.89 12.70
CA CYS A 101 -10.26 3.51 13.65
C CYS A 101 -9.03 2.64 13.96
N PHE A 102 -8.66 1.70 13.09
CA PHE A 102 -7.52 0.82 13.31
C PHE A 102 -6.80 0.48 12.01
N GLY A 103 -5.56 0.04 12.14
CA GLY A 103 -4.77 -0.42 11.01
C GLY A 103 -3.58 -1.25 11.47
N GLN A 104 -2.68 -1.50 10.53
CA GLN A 104 -1.47 -2.27 10.78
C GLN A 104 -0.23 -1.37 10.88
N HIS A 105 0.77 -1.80 11.64
CA HIS A 105 2.07 -1.13 11.71
C HIS A 105 3.24 -2.09 11.46
N ALA A 106 4.44 -1.52 11.39
CA ALA A 106 5.69 -2.23 11.33
C ALA A 106 6.13 -2.78 12.66
N PRO A 107 6.96 -3.84 12.67
CA PRO A 107 7.61 -4.25 13.89
C PRO A 107 8.28 -3.04 14.53
N LEU A 108 8.00 -2.86 15.82
CA LEU A 108 8.53 -1.75 16.59
C LEU A 108 10.07 -1.84 16.61
N THR A 109 10.73 -0.75 16.27
CA THR A 109 12.18 -0.70 16.06
C THR A 109 12.82 0.39 16.90
N PRO A 110 13.99 0.18 17.52
CA PRO A 110 14.72 1.25 18.20
C PRO A 110 15.05 2.40 17.26
N ILE A 111 15.08 3.62 17.79
CA ILE A 111 15.51 4.80 17.01
C ILE A 111 16.94 4.59 16.50
N THR A 112 17.11 4.79 15.19
CA THR A 112 18.40 4.63 14.51
C THR A 112 19.09 5.95 14.16
N LEU A 113 18.36 7.06 14.21
CA LEU A 113 18.88 8.41 13.98
C LEU A 113 19.27 9.06 15.31
N HIS A 114 20.31 9.90 15.29
CA HIS A 114 20.81 10.59 16.48
C HIS A 114 21.23 12.03 16.16
N GLY A 115 21.30 12.87 17.19
CA GLY A 115 21.78 14.25 17.09
C GLY A 115 20.90 15.12 16.18
N THR A 116 21.53 15.94 15.34
CA THR A 116 20.85 16.92 14.47
C THR A 116 19.92 16.27 13.43
N ALA A 117 20.16 15.00 13.07
CA ALA A 117 19.28 14.26 12.17
C ALA A 117 17.89 14.03 12.78
N CYS A 118 17.80 13.85 14.11
CA CYS A 118 16.51 13.76 14.80
C CYS A 118 15.75 15.07 14.74
N ASP A 119 16.43 16.20 14.97
CA ASP A 119 15.80 17.52 14.95
C ASP A 119 15.25 17.84 13.54
N VAL A 120 16.03 17.57 12.48
CA VAL A 120 15.60 17.75 11.08
C VAL A 120 14.42 16.84 10.74
N ALA A 121 14.38 15.63 11.30
CA ALA A 121 13.31 14.67 11.09
C ALA A 121 12.11 14.87 12.05
N HIS A 122 12.12 15.92 12.88
CA HIS A 122 11.13 16.19 13.91
C HIS A 122 10.87 14.98 14.83
N ILE A 123 11.92 14.25 15.19
CA ILE A 123 11.84 13.11 16.12
C ILE A 123 11.88 13.64 17.55
N PRO A 124 10.91 13.29 18.41
CA PRO A 124 10.94 13.68 19.82
C PRO A 124 12.23 13.22 20.52
N ARG A 125 12.82 14.08 21.34
CA ARG A 125 14.13 13.81 21.99
C ARG A 125 14.12 12.62 22.93
N ASP A 126 12.98 12.31 23.51
CA ASP A 126 12.76 11.19 24.43
C ASP A 126 12.23 9.93 23.72
N ALA A 127 12.11 9.95 22.39
CA ALA A 127 11.76 8.77 21.62
C ALA A 127 12.87 7.72 21.73
N THR A 128 12.50 6.50 22.08
CA THR A 128 13.40 5.35 22.11
C THR A 128 13.10 4.34 21.01
N HIS A 129 11.85 4.33 20.52
CA HIS A 129 11.39 3.43 19.47
C HIS A 129 10.52 4.16 18.46
N PHE A 130 10.39 3.58 17.27
CA PHE A 130 9.46 4.00 16.24
C PHE A 130 8.88 2.79 15.49
N CYS A 131 7.77 3.01 14.80
CA CYS A 131 7.32 2.10 13.74
C CYS A 131 6.70 2.90 12.59
N TRP A 132 6.68 2.29 11.40
CA TRP A 132 5.85 2.76 10.31
C TRP A 132 4.41 2.29 10.53
N VAL A 133 3.47 3.23 10.52
CA VAL A 133 2.04 2.98 10.66
C VAL A 133 1.40 3.13 9.28
N TYR A 134 0.69 2.10 8.84
CA TYR A 134 -0.03 2.11 7.56
C TYR A 134 -1.38 2.81 7.68
N PRO A 135 -1.96 3.29 6.56
CA PRO A 135 -3.32 3.81 6.50
C PRO A 135 -4.35 2.91 7.22
N PRO A 136 -5.36 3.49 7.88
CA PRO A 136 -6.44 2.73 8.46
C PRO A 136 -7.20 1.90 7.42
N VAL A 137 -7.77 0.78 7.86
CA VAL A 137 -8.60 -0.07 7.00
C VAL A 137 -9.83 0.74 6.56
N GLY A 138 -10.27 0.58 5.30
CA GLY A 138 -11.48 1.27 4.81
C GLY A 138 -11.25 2.31 3.72
N LEU A 139 -10.03 2.85 3.64
CA LEU A 139 -9.71 4.01 2.80
C LEU A 139 -9.92 3.76 1.30
N THR A 140 -9.62 2.57 0.82
CA THR A 140 -9.80 2.19 -0.58
C THR A 140 -11.27 2.10 -0.99
N GLN A 141 -12.21 1.97 -0.03
CA GLN A 141 -13.65 1.89 -0.29
C GLN A 141 -14.33 3.26 -0.43
N LEU A 142 -13.61 4.33 -0.08
CA LEU A 142 -14.13 5.69 -0.21
C LEU A 142 -14.53 6.00 -1.66
N ASN A 143 -15.61 6.75 -1.80
CA ASN A 143 -16.04 7.24 -3.10
C ASN A 143 -15.02 8.26 -3.67
N ASP A 144 -15.08 8.46 -4.99
CA ASP A 144 -14.12 9.29 -5.72
C ASP A 144 -14.10 10.75 -5.26
N ALA A 145 -15.23 11.29 -4.81
CA ALA A 145 -15.30 12.66 -4.32
C ALA A 145 -14.48 12.85 -3.03
N VAL A 146 -14.55 11.88 -2.10
CA VAL A 146 -13.77 11.91 -0.86
C VAL A 146 -12.29 11.64 -1.13
N LYS A 147 -11.97 10.65 -1.99
CA LYS A 147 -10.58 10.40 -2.42
C LYS A 147 -9.93 11.62 -3.02
N LYS A 148 -10.64 12.31 -3.92
CA LYS A 148 -10.19 13.57 -4.51
C LYS A 148 -9.92 14.65 -3.46
N LYS A 149 -10.79 14.80 -2.47
CA LYS A 149 -10.60 15.75 -1.36
C LYS A 149 -9.36 15.41 -0.55
N ILE A 150 -9.12 14.12 -0.28
CA ILE A 150 -7.90 13.65 0.39
C ILE A 150 -6.68 14.01 -0.45
N ASP A 151 -6.68 13.68 -1.75
CA ASP A 151 -5.56 13.99 -2.65
C ASP A 151 -5.28 15.51 -2.74
N GLU A 152 -6.31 16.35 -2.75
CA GLU A 152 -6.17 17.81 -2.74
C GLU A 152 -5.50 18.30 -1.44
N LYS A 153 -5.86 17.73 -0.29
CA LYS A 153 -5.24 18.04 1.00
C LYS A 153 -3.80 17.56 1.09
N VAL A 154 -3.52 16.35 0.62
CA VAL A 154 -2.17 15.79 0.52
C VAL A 154 -1.30 16.67 -0.38
N ALA A 155 -1.80 17.07 -1.54
CA ALA A 155 -1.09 17.97 -2.46
C ALA A 155 -0.86 19.38 -1.88
N ALA A 156 -1.76 19.84 -1.00
CA ALA A 156 -1.59 21.08 -0.25
C ALA A 156 -0.57 20.96 0.91
N GLY A 157 -0.03 19.75 1.17
CA GLY A 157 0.97 19.51 2.20
C GLY A 157 0.39 19.32 3.61
N ASP A 158 -0.90 18.97 3.73
CA ASP A 158 -1.53 18.70 5.02
C ASP A 158 -1.00 17.37 5.61
N SER A 159 -0.27 17.45 6.73
CA SER A 159 0.42 16.30 7.32
C SER A 159 -0.55 15.25 7.87
N SER A 160 -1.68 15.63 8.46
CA SER A 160 -2.66 14.68 8.97
C SER A 160 -3.34 13.91 7.84
N TYR A 161 -3.72 14.59 6.75
CA TYR A 161 -4.26 13.90 5.56
C TYR A 161 -3.21 13.02 4.88
N THR A 162 -1.96 13.46 4.86
CA THR A 162 -0.85 12.68 4.30
C THR A 162 -0.58 11.41 5.11
N PHE A 163 -0.56 11.52 6.45
CA PHE A 163 -0.44 10.36 7.33
C PHE A 163 -1.60 9.39 7.13
N PHE A 164 -2.81 9.92 6.99
CA PHE A 164 -4.00 9.08 6.82
C PHE A 164 -3.99 8.33 5.48
N ALA A 165 -3.61 8.98 4.38
CA ALA A 165 -3.61 8.38 3.05
C ALA A 165 -2.38 7.49 2.78
N PHE A 166 -1.21 7.84 3.31
CA PHE A 166 0.01 7.09 3.01
C PHE A 166 0.60 6.35 4.21
N GLY A 167 0.22 6.71 5.43
CA GLY A 167 0.92 6.27 6.64
C GLY A 167 2.02 7.24 7.06
N GLY A 168 2.71 6.88 8.14
CA GLY A 168 3.79 7.69 8.68
C GLY A 168 4.55 7.03 9.81
N PHE A 169 5.55 7.73 10.33
CA PHE A 169 6.35 7.28 11.45
C PHE A 169 5.70 7.67 12.76
N VAL A 170 5.54 6.73 13.68
CA VAL A 170 5.08 7.01 15.04
C VAL A 170 6.21 6.72 16.00
N TYR A 171 6.44 7.65 16.92
CA TYR A 171 7.54 7.64 17.87
C TYR A 171 7.03 7.37 19.27
N PHE A 172 7.77 6.55 20.01
CA PHE A 172 7.39 6.06 21.31
C PHE A 172 8.52 6.21 22.32
N ARG A 173 8.14 6.47 23.56
CA ARG A 173 9.00 6.26 24.73
C ARG A 173 8.69 4.91 25.35
N ALA A 174 9.70 4.07 25.50
CA ALA A 174 9.61 2.86 26.28
C ALA A 174 9.52 3.19 27.78
N ASP A 175 8.49 2.69 28.47
CA ASP A 175 8.32 2.80 29.92
C ASP A 175 8.10 1.41 30.52
N ARG A 176 9.17 0.84 31.08
CA ARG A 176 9.23 -0.53 31.64
C ARG A 176 8.76 -1.60 30.65
N ARG A 177 7.47 -1.89 30.63
CA ARG A 177 6.82 -2.89 29.77
C ARG A 177 5.83 -2.26 28.79
N ASN A 178 5.67 -0.94 28.74
CA ASN A 178 4.71 -0.24 27.88
C ASN A 178 5.42 0.71 26.91
N TYR A 179 4.72 1.10 25.84
CA TYR A 179 5.15 2.16 24.93
C TYR A 179 4.16 3.31 25.00
N VAL A 180 4.67 4.50 25.34
CA VAL A 180 3.88 5.73 25.33
C VAL A 180 4.10 6.41 23.99
N THR A 181 3.04 6.60 23.22
CA THR A 181 3.09 7.37 21.97
C THR A 181 3.44 8.81 22.28
N LEU A 182 4.46 9.33 21.60
CA LEU A 182 4.92 10.71 21.74
C LEU A 182 4.43 11.57 20.58
N GLN A 183 4.56 11.07 19.35
CA GLN A 183 4.28 11.86 18.15
C GLN A 183 4.09 10.96 16.93
N ALA A 184 3.24 11.41 16.00
CA ALA A 184 3.12 10.86 14.67
C ALA A 184 3.65 11.86 13.64
N ASN A 185 4.46 11.42 12.68
CA ASN A 185 4.99 12.23 11.59
C ASN A 185 4.59 11.64 10.24
N ALA A 186 4.11 12.50 9.34
CA ALA A 186 3.80 12.16 7.95
C ALA A 186 4.99 12.47 7.03
N LEU A 187 5.04 11.81 5.87
CA LEU A 187 5.98 12.15 4.79
C LEU A 187 5.37 13.19 3.86
N VAL A 188 5.66 14.47 4.10
CA VAL A 188 5.16 15.58 3.29
C VAL A 188 6.19 15.95 2.24
N LYS A 189 5.72 16.24 1.01
CA LYS A 189 6.58 16.69 -0.08
C LYS A 189 7.39 17.91 0.34
N ALA A 190 8.70 17.87 0.13
CA ALA A 190 9.59 18.99 0.42
C ALA A 190 10.74 19.04 -0.58
N ASN A 191 11.45 20.17 -0.60
CA ASN A 191 12.66 20.32 -1.42
C ASN A 191 13.92 19.78 -0.70
N ASN A 192 13.77 19.36 0.56
CA ASN A 192 14.82 18.83 1.43
C ASN A 192 14.21 17.79 2.39
N GLY A 193 15.06 16.97 3.01
CA GLY A 193 14.61 15.94 3.96
C GLY A 193 15.14 14.55 3.61
N LEU A 194 14.31 13.53 3.85
CA LEU A 194 14.58 12.14 3.49
C LEU A 194 14.64 11.97 1.98
N THR A 195 15.80 11.54 1.50
CA THR A 195 16.02 11.18 0.09
C THR A 195 16.08 9.67 -0.06
N PHE A 196 15.69 9.18 -1.24
CA PHE A 196 15.63 7.76 -1.52
C PHE A 196 16.60 7.37 -2.64
N ALA A 197 17.31 6.26 -2.47
CA ALA A 197 18.04 5.62 -3.54
C ALA A 197 17.16 4.56 -4.22
N GLY A 198 17.32 4.42 -5.54
CA GLY A 198 16.50 3.55 -6.37
C GLY A 198 16.13 4.23 -7.69
N PRO A 199 15.24 3.62 -8.50
CA PRO A 199 14.48 2.41 -8.19
C PRO A 199 15.35 1.16 -8.30
N PHE A 200 15.24 0.25 -7.33
CA PHE A 200 15.87 -1.08 -7.39
C PHE A 200 14.82 -2.14 -7.68
N LYS A 201 15.16 -3.15 -8.47
CA LYS A 201 14.27 -4.29 -8.75
C LYS A 201 13.98 -5.08 -7.47
N TRP A 202 12.70 -5.33 -7.18
CA TRP A 202 12.32 -6.14 -6.02
C TRP A 202 12.57 -7.63 -6.29
N ARG A 203 13.07 -8.33 -5.25
CA ARG A 203 13.32 -9.78 -5.31
C ARG A 203 12.11 -10.53 -4.77
N SER A 204 11.26 -11.04 -5.66
CA SER A 204 10.00 -11.71 -5.30
C SER A 204 10.14 -12.91 -4.36
N ALA A 205 11.33 -13.53 -4.30
CA ALA A 205 11.65 -14.63 -3.35
C ALA A 205 11.46 -14.25 -1.87
N TYR A 206 11.47 -12.96 -1.53
CA TYR A 206 11.32 -12.46 -0.16
C TYR A 206 9.91 -11.91 0.14
N THR A 207 9.04 -11.80 -0.87
CA THR A 207 7.68 -11.26 -0.72
C THR A 207 6.88 -12.06 0.31
N ALA A 208 7.01 -13.39 0.32
CA ALA A 208 6.26 -14.25 1.23
C ALA A 208 6.60 -14.02 2.71
N HIS A 209 7.84 -13.60 3.04
CA HIS A 209 8.24 -13.32 4.42
C HIS A 209 7.45 -12.13 4.99
N LEU A 210 7.38 -11.03 4.23
CA LEU A 210 6.65 -9.82 4.59
C LEU A 210 5.13 -10.01 4.48
N ALA A 211 4.65 -10.72 3.45
CA ALA A 211 3.23 -10.98 3.25
C ALA A 211 2.62 -11.82 4.37
N LYS A 212 3.33 -12.84 4.89
CA LYS A 212 2.88 -13.65 6.03
C LYS A 212 2.71 -12.84 7.32
N GLN A 213 3.42 -11.72 7.43
CA GLN A 213 3.31 -10.77 8.54
C GLN A 213 2.23 -9.71 8.28
N GLY A 214 1.49 -9.76 7.15
CA GLY A 214 0.53 -8.73 6.76
C GLY A 214 1.16 -7.40 6.32
N ARG A 215 2.46 -7.36 6.05
CA ARG A 215 3.18 -6.08 5.87
C ARG A 215 2.90 -5.38 4.53
N PHE A 216 2.37 -6.09 3.53
CA PHE A 216 1.94 -5.48 2.27
C PHE A 216 0.51 -4.95 2.40
N GLN A 217 0.35 -3.64 2.28
CA GLN A 217 -0.91 -2.93 2.42
C GLN A 217 -1.33 -2.29 1.10
N ASP A 218 -2.63 -2.14 0.90
CA ASP A 218 -3.17 -1.48 -0.29
C ASP A 218 -2.70 -0.03 -0.36
N VAL A 219 -2.39 0.41 -1.58
CA VAL A 219 -2.12 1.81 -1.87
C VAL A 219 -3.44 2.59 -1.84
N THR A 220 -3.48 3.72 -1.12
CA THR A 220 -4.68 4.58 -1.09
C THR A 220 -4.53 5.86 -1.92
N LEU A 221 -3.30 6.31 -2.20
CA LEU A 221 -3.03 7.51 -2.98
C LEU A 221 -3.31 7.29 -4.47
N SER A 222 -4.18 8.13 -5.05
CA SER A 222 -4.56 8.04 -6.46
C SER A 222 -3.37 8.13 -7.40
N SER A 223 -2.37 8.95 -7.08
CA SER A 223 -1.17 9.10 -7.90
C SER A 223 -0.34 7.83 -8.04
N LEU A 224 -0.35 6.95 -7.04
CA LEU A 224 0.35 5.66 -7.09
C LEU A 224 -0.52 4.61 -7.79
N LEU A 225 -1.84 4.63 -7.55
CA LEU A 225 -2.81 3.78 -8.25
C LEU A 225 -2.79 4.04 -9.76
N GLU A 226 -2.66 5.29 -10.21
CA GLU A 226 -2.52 5.70 -11.62
C GLU A 226 -1.24 5.18 -12.30
N LEU A 227 -0.25 4.73 -11.53
CA LEU A 227 0.93 4.05 -12.06
C LEU A 227 0.69 2.54 -12.20
N GLY A 228 -0.39 2.01 -11.63
CA GLY A 228 -0.69 0.58 -11.57
C GLY A 228 -0.13 -0.11 -10.33
N ILE A 229 0.32 0.65 -9.32
CA ILE A 229 0.80 0.09 -8.05
C ILE A 229 -0.42 -0.30 -7.23
N LYS A 230 -0.41 -1.51 -6.68
CA LYS A 230 -1.51 -2.04 -5.85
C LYS A 230 -1.15 -2.09 -4.38
N TYR A 231 0.09 -2.50 -4.06
CA TYR A 231 0.53 -2.70 -2.70
C TYR A 231 1.84 -1.99 -2.41
N TYR A 232 2.06 -1.65 -1.15
CA TYR A 232 3.35 -1.22 -0.67
C TYR A 232 3.65 -1.76 0.73
N CYS A 233 4.93 -1.75 1.09
CA CYS A 233 5.41 -2.24 2.38
C CYS A 233 6.61 -1.41 2.81
N PHE A 234 6.67 -1.06 4.09
CA PHE A 234 7.89 -0.54 4.70
C PHE A 234 8.78 -1.71 5.16
N ILE A 235 10.09 -1.56 5.05
CA ILE A 235 11.09 -2.48 5.59
C ILE A 235 11.87 -1.68 6.62
N ASN A 236 12.02 -2.23 7.82
CA ASN A 236 12.74 -1.60 8.90
C ASN A 236 14.26 -1.50 8.61
N PRO A 237 14.95 -0.56 9.26
CA PRO A 237 16.41 -0.49 9.22
C PRO A 237 17.06 -1.85 9.57
N ASN A 238 17.95 -2.32 8.71
CA ASN A 238 18.70 -3.56 8.88
C ASN A 238 17.83 -4.83 9.04
N GLU A 239 16.58 -4.79 8.61
CA GLU A 239 15.69 -5.95 8.67
C GLU A 239 16.24 -7.10 7.81
N LYS A 240 16.23 -8.32 8.38
CA LYS A 240 16.69 -9.53 7.69
C LYS A 240 15.48 -10.26 7.12
N LEU A 241 15.42 -10.36 5.80
CA LEU A 241 14.38 -11.09 5.10
C LEU A 241 14.85 -12.50 4.76
N GLU A 242 13.93 -13.46 4.85
CA GLU A 242 14.18 -14.86 4.54
C GLU A 242 13.35 -15.33 3.34
N THR A 243 13.87 -16.29 2.59
CA THR A 243 13.08 -16.92 1.51
C THR A 243 12.26 -18.09 2.06
N SER A 244 11.12 -18.37 1.44
CA SER A 244 10.31 -19.56 1.74
C SER A 244 10.93 -20.87 1.25
N ILE A 245 11.92 -20.81 0.36
CA ILE A 245 12.50 -21.97 -0.33
C ILE A 245 13.79 -22.43 0.35
N LYS A 246 14.61 -21.48 0.83
CA LYS A 246 15.89 -21.72 1.50
C LYS A 246 16.03 -20.77 2.68
N HIS A 247 15.61 -21.23 3.86
CA HIS A 247 15.63 -20.43 5.10
C HIS A 247 17.01 -19.90 5.49
N HIS A 248 18.10 -20.53 5.05
CA HIS A 248 19.48 -20.08 5.28
C HIS A 248 19.91 -18.91 4.37
N LEU A 249 19.10 -18.56 3.36
CA LEU A 249 19.38 -17.43 2.48
C LEU A 249 18.72 -16.17 3.04
N HIS A 250 19.52 -15.36 3.73
CA HIS A 250 19.08 -14.10 4.29
C HIS A 250 19.47 -12.93 3.38
N TRP A 251 18.65 -11.89 3.36
CA TRP A 251 18.96 -10.64 2.68
C TRP A 251 18.56 -9.45 3.55
N THR A 252 19.48 -8.49 3.68
CA THR A 252 19.22 -7.20 4.33
C THR A 252 19.16 -6.14 3.23
N PRO A 253 17.96 -5.72 2.80
CA PRO A 253 17.80 -4.88 1.62
C PRO A 253 18.17 -3.41 1.88
N ALA A 254 18.12 -2.94 3.13
CA ALA A 254 18.33 -1.54 3.46
C ALA A 254 18.90 -1.32 4.86
N LYS A 255 19.87 -0.41 4.96
CA LYS A 255 20.48 0.02 6.22
C LYS A 255 19.54 0.93 7.04
N ASN A 256 18.88 1.88 6.39
CA ASN A 256 18.03 2.90 7.03
C ASN A 256 16.52 2.66 6.84
N GLY A 257 16.15 1.52 6.27
CA GLY A 257 14.78 1.20 5.90
C GLY A 257 14.49 1.45 4.42
N ALA A 258 13.37 0.90 3.94
CA ALA A 258 12.99 0.95 2.53
C ALA A 258 11.48 0.86 2.32
N PHE A 259 11.01 1.34 1.17
CA PHE A 259 9.66 1.11 0.68
C PHE A 259 9.69 0.16 -0.52
N VAL A 260 8.88 -0.89 -0.47
CA VAL A 260 8.63 -1.81 -1.58
C VAL A 260 7.27 -1.47 -2.19
N TYR A 261 7.18 -1.50 -3.51
CA TYR A 261 5.95 -1.30 -4.26
C TYR A 261 5.71 -2.47 -5.20
N LEU A 262 4.52 -3.05 -5.11
CA LEU A 262 4.09 -4.16 -5.96
C LEU A 262 2.98 -3.71 -6.91
N TYR A 263 3.09 -4.13 -8.15
CA TYR A 263 2.12 -3.84 -9.22
C TYR A 263 1.07 -4.93 -9.38
N ASP A 264 1.29 -6.08 -8.73
CA ASP A 264 0.32 -7.15 -8.63
C ASP A 264 0.22 -7.67 -7.18
N SER A 265 -0.61 -8.68 -6.96
CA SER A 265 -0.75 -9.29 -5.64
C SER A 265 0.58 -9.83 -5.08
N PRO A 266 0.78 -9.87 -3.75
CA PRO A 266 2.00 -10.44 -3.14
C PRO A 266 2.31 -11.90 -3.54
N SER A 267 1.34 -12.62 -4.07
CA SER A 267 1.49 -13.98 -4.62
C SER A 267 2.04 -14.04 -6.04
N LYS A 268 2.16 -12.91 -6.75
CA LYS A 268 2.49 -12.84 -8.17
C LYS A 268 3.49 -11.73 -8.45
N SER A 269 4.65 -12.11 -8.97
CA SER A 269 5.70 -11.14 -9.31
C SER A 269 5.33 -10.35 -10.57
N HIS A 270 5.68 -9.08 -10.58
CA HIS A 270 5.50 -8.18 -11.72
C HIS A 270 6.84 -7.54 -12.13
N PRO A 271 7.12 -7.31 -13.43
CA PRO A 271 8.38 -6.71 -13.90
C PRO A 271 8.68 -5.32 -13.34
N PHE A 272 7.65 -4.58 -12.92
CA PHE A 272 7.77 -3.26 -12.33
C PHE A 272 7.88 -3.25 -10.80
N ASP A 273 7.81 -4.41 -10.14
CA ASP A 273 8.01 -4.50 -8.69
C ASP A 273 9.39 -3.94 -8.33
N ARG A 274 9.39 -3.00 -7.39
CA ARG A 274 10.60 -2.25 -7.06
C ARG A 274 10.62 -1.83 -5.60
N TYR A 275 11.80 -1.44 -5.14
CA TYR A 275 11.96 -0.85 -3.83
C TYR A 275 12.93 0.33 -3.86
N PHE A 276 12.79 1.17 -2.84
CA PHE A 276 13.57 2.39 -2.64
C PHE A 276 14.13 2.37 -1.23
N THR A 277 15.42 2.60 -1.07
CA THR A 277 16.07 2.65 0.25
C THR A 277 16.20 4.09 0.71
N ILE A 278 16.08 4.34 2.02
CA ILE A 278 16.38 5.66 2.58
C ILE A 278 17.89 5.89 2.49
N ALA A 279 18.31 6.93 1.77
CA ALA A 279 19.71 7.22 1.49
C ALA A 279 20.42 7.87 2.69
N ASP A 280 21.73 7.63 2.82
CA ASP A 280 22.58 8.22 3.88
C ASP A 280 22.94 9.70 3.61
N THR A 281 22.82 10.18 2.38
CA THR A 281 23.18 11.55 1.96
C THR A 281 22.11 12.14 1.03
N PRO A 282 21.85 13.46 1.13
CA PRO A 282 21.01 14.14 0.16
C PRO A 282 21.67 14.02 -1.22
N VAL A 283 20.93 13.51 -2.20
CA VAL A 283 21.37 13.39 -3.59
C VAL A 283 21.60 14.81 -4.14
N THR A 284 22.83 15.28 -4.00
CA THR A 284 23.34 16.46 -4.70
C THR A 284 23.74 15.99 -6.09
N ASP A 285 23.31 16.71 -7.12
CA ASP A 285 23.67 16.51 -8.55
C ASP A 285 22.89 15.54 -9.44
N GLN A 286 21.58 15.35 -9.22
CA GLN A 286 20.71 15.06 -10.37
C GLN A 286 19.50 15.98 -10.39
N ILE A 287 19.53 16.95 -11.30
CA ILE A 287 18.33 17.63 -11.81
C ILE A 287 17.45 16.55 -12.43
N SER A 288 16.62 15.89 -11.62
CA SER A 288 15.60 14.98 -12.11
C SER A 288 14.49 15.84 -12.72
N THR A 289 14.54 16.01 -14.03
CA THR A 289 13.43 16.55 -14.84
C THR A 289 12.23 15.61 -14.92
N ARG A 290 12.11 14.61 -14.03
CA ARG A 290 11.22 13.46 -14.23
C ARG A 290 10.29 13.26 -13.04
N VAL A 291 9.01 13.41 -13.37
CA VAL A 291 7.85 13.60 -12.50
C VAL A 291 7.59 12.41 -11.57
N MET A 292 7.13 12.76 -10.38
CA MET A 292 7.01 11.96 -9.15
C MET A 292 5.54 11.75 -8.77
N PRO A 293 5.20 10.76 -7.91
CA PRO A 293 3.80 10.45 -7.58
C PRO A 293 3.04 11.66 -7.01
N PHE A 294 3.61 12.43 -6.08
CA PHE A 294 2.91 13.58 -5.46
C PHE A 294 2.79 14.83 -6.35
N SER A 295 3.38 14.83 -7.55
CA SER A 295 3.30 15.95 -8.49
C SER A 295 2.18 15.81 -9.53
N LEU A 296 1.38 14.73 -9.46
CA LEU A 296 0.34 14.41 -10.44
C LEU A 296 -1.03 15.01 -10.15
N VAL A 297 -1.22 15.74 -9.04
CA VAL A 297 -2.43 16.56 -8.86
C VAL A 297 -2.37 17.74 -9.83
N ARG A 298 -2.81 17.49 -11.06
CA ARG A 298 -2.96 18.52 -12.09
C ARG A 298 -3.89 19.58 -11.51
N LYS A 299 -3.40 20.81 -11.37
CA LYS A 299 -4.28 21.98 -11.31
C LYS A 299 -5.19 21.89 -12.53
N SER A 300 -6.48 21.66 -12.32
CA SER A 300 -7.47 21.79 -13.36
C SER A 300 -7.33 23.21 -13.97
N PRO A 301 -7.35 23.35 -15.30
CA PRO A 301 -7.29 24.66 -15.91
C PRO A 301 -8.55 25.43 -15.51
N SER A 302 -8.34 26.55 -14.84
CA SER A 302 -9.39 27.50 -14.46
C SER A 302 -9.93 28.14 -15.73
N LEU A 303 -11.10 27.71 -16.18
CA LEU A 303 -11.90 28.42 -17.17
C LEU A 303 -12.55 29.62 -16.49
N LYS A 304 -12.11 30.82 -16.88
CA LYS A 304 -12.77 32.10 -16.55
C LYS A 304 -13.93 32.32 -17.52
N SER A 305 -15.13 32.56 -16.98
CA SER A 305 -16.19 33.42 -17.56
C SER A 305 -17.40 33.38 -16.61
N SER A 306 -17.64 34.40 -15.78
CA SER A 306 -18.45 35.62 -16.04
C SER A 306 -19.97 35.39 -16.12
N SER A 307 -20.63 35.82 -15.03
CA SER A 307 -21.92 36.53 -14.91
C SER A 307 -23.28 35.89 -15.24
N SER A 308 -24.19 36.12 -14.27
CA SER A 308 -25.66 36.34 -14.27
C SER A 308 -26.67 35.18 -14.21
N LEU A 309 -27.21 35.01 -12.99
CA LEU A 309 -28.62 34.83 -12.57
C LEU A 309 -29.69 34.36 -13.57
N SER A 310 -30.38 33.25 -13.23
CA SER A 310 -31.84 33.22 -13.01
C SER A 310 -32.33 31.84 -12.53
N GLN A 311 -33.24 31.86 -11.55
CA GLN A 311 -33.93 30.71 -10.94
C GLN A 311 -35.03 30.14 -11.85
N ASN A 312 -35.29 28.83 -11.78
CA ASN A 312 -36.66 28.26 -11.62
C ASN A 312 -36.66 26.73 -11.41
N SER A 313 -37.51 26.30 -10.48
CA SER A 313 -38.09 24.96 -10.26
C SER A 313 -38.81 24.43 -11.53
N VAL A 314 -39.07 23.14 -11.81
CA VAL A 314 -39.92 22.14 -11.14
C VAL A 314 -39.75 20.75 -11.83
N THR A 315 -39.92 19.66 -11.06
CA THR A 315 -40.43 18.29 -11.34
C THR A 315 -40.18 17.47 -12.62
N GLU A 316 -39.75 16.22 -12.33
CA GLU A 316 -40.21 14.91 -12.84
C GLU A 316 -39.76 14.30 -14.18
N LYS A 317 -39.29 13.05 -14.01
CA LYS A 317 -39.46 11.83 -14.83
C LYS A 317 -38.37 11.44 -15.85
N GLN A 318 -37.64 10.42 -15.36
CA GLN A 318 -37.45 9.10 -15.97
C GLN A 318 -36.34 8.90 -17.02
N SER A 319 -35.71 7.72 -16.86
CA SER A 319 -34.84 6.99 -17.78
C SER A 319 -33.46 7.58 -18.06
N THR A 320 -32.41 6.82 -17.72
CA THR A 320 -31.62 6.06 -18.71
C THR A 320 -30.54 5.20 -18.06
N ALA A 321 -30.36 4.01 -18.64
CA ALA A 321 -29.10 3.28 -18.80
C ALA A 321 -28.37 2.80 -17.54
N SER A 322 -28.66 1.55 -17.19
CA SER A 322 -27.75 0.64 -16.49
C SER A 322 -26.42 0.55 -17.23
N VAL A 323 -25.42 1.28 -16.73
CA VAL A 323 -24.00 0.98 -16.99
C VAL A 323 -23.55 0.04 -15.89
N SER A 324 -23.28 -1.20 -16.28
CA SER A 324 -22.75 -2.26 -15.42
C SER A 324 -21.36 -1.87 -14.91
N SER A 325 -21.31 -1.19 -13.76
CA SER A 325 -20.11 -1.13 -12.92
C SER A 325 -19.92 -2.52 -12.31
N SER A 326 -18.82 -3.18 -12.64
CA SER A 326 -18.39 -4.46 -12.09
C SER A 326 -18.53 -4.48 -10.57
N ASN A 327 -19.41 -5.36 -10.07
CA ASN A 327 -19.71 -5.61 -8.65
C ASN A 327 -18.53 -6.19 -7.84
N ASP A 328 -17.33 -6.30 -8.43
CA ASP A 328 -16.21 -7.11 -7.94
C ASP A 328 -15.47 -6.50 -6.72
N ASP A 329 -15.63 -5.20 -6.46
CA ASP A 329 -14.92 -4.53 -5.37
C ASP A 329 -15.63 -4.61 -4.01
N ARG A 330 -16.96 -4.86 -3.99
CA ARG A 330 -17.71 -5.04 -2.73
C ARG A 330 -17.49 -6.42 -2.12
N ASP A 331 -17.20 -7.42 -2.94
CA ASP A 331 -17.10 -8.82 -2.49
C ASP A 331 -15.82 -9.10 -1.67
N ARG A 332 -14.77 -8.27 -1.80
CA ARG A 332 -13.51 -8.45 -1.06
C ARG A 332 -13.61 -8.17 0.44
N PHE A 333 -14.60 -7.39 0.86
CA PHE A 333 -14.84 -7.02 2.28
C PHE A 333 -16.02 -7.76 2.88
N ASN A 334 -16.70 -8.57 2.06
CA ASN A 334 -17.71 -9.50 2.53
C ASN A 334 -17.03 -10.71 3.17
N CYS A 335 -17.67 -11.23 4.20
CA CYS A 335 -17.29 -12.46 4.85
C CYS A 335 -17.13 -13.55 3.79
N SER A 336 -15.96 -14.17 3.71
CA SER A 336 -15.61 -15.19 2.71
C SER A 336 -16.37 -16.51 2.91
N ILE A 337 -17.39 -16.53 3.76
CA ILE A 337 -18.18 -17.70 4.15
C ILE A 337 -19.64 -17.48 3.75
N CYS A 338 -20.27 -16.40 4.23
CA CYS A 338 -21.65 -16.09 3.86
C CYS A 338 -21.76 -15.19 2.63
N PHE A 339 -20.71 -14.43 2.28
CA PHE A 339 -20.70 -13.42 1.21
C PHE A 339 -21.77 -12.32 1.36
N GLU A 340 -22.46 -12.25 2.50
CA GLU A 340 -23.56 -11.32 2.76
C GLU A 340 -23.15 -10.16 3.68
N ARG A 341 -22.43 -10.47 4.76
CA ARG A 341 -22.08 -9.53 5.83
C ARG A 341 -20.62 -9.13 5.70
N THR A 342 -20.30 -7.92 6.14
CA THR A 342 -18.91 -7.44 6.14
C THR A 342 -18.04 -8.22 7.11
N ILE A 343 -16.74 -8.25 6.83
CA ILE A 343 -15.75 -8.84 7.73
C ILE A 343 -15.68 -7.99 9.01
N GLN A 344 -15.90 -8.63 10.16
CA GLN A 344 -16.00 -7.96 11.47
C GLN A 344 -15.15 -8.65 12.53
N CYS A 345 -14.30 -9.60 12.17
CA CYS A 345 -13.50 -10.31 13.14
C CYS A 345 -12.09 -10.60 12.66
N ILE A 346 -11.19 -10.73 13.63
CA ILE A 346 -9.80 -11.15 13.44
C ILE A 346 -9.61 -12.51 14.12
N LEU A 347 -9.07 -13.48 13.39
CA LEU A 347 -8.81 -14.83 13.90
C LEU A 347 -7.38 -14.92 14.47
N ILE A 348 -7.25 -15.06 15.79
CA ILE A 348 -5.96 -15.09 16.49
C ILE A 348 -5.51 -16.54 16.69
N PRO A 349 -4.24 -16.91 16.38
CA PRO A 349 -3.09 -16.02 16.19
C PRO A 349 -2.73 -15.70 14.72
N CYS A 350 -3.46 -16.25 13.75
CA CYS A 350 -3.10 -16.10 12.33
C CYS A 350 -3.41 -14.72 11.72
N LYS A 351 -4.18 -13.88 12.43
CA LYS A 351 -4.51 -12.49 12.10
C LYS A 351 -5.29 -12.28 10.80
N HIS A 352 -5.86 -13.34 10.20
CA HIS A 352 -6.69 -13.20 9.01
C HIS A 352 -8.07 -12.63 9.34
N MET A 353 -8.47 -11.62 8.59
CA MET A 353 -9.78 -10.99 8.62
C MET A 353 -10.60 -11.54 7.45
N CYS A 354 -11.42 -12.56 7.69
CA CYS A 354 -12.14 -13.24 6.60
C CYS A 354 -13.58 -13.63 6.94
N ALA A 355 -14.06 -13.31 8.15
CA ALA A 355 -15.39 -13.69 8.61
C ALA A 355 -16.15 -12.52 9.25
N CYS A 356 -17.48 -12.53 9.12
CA CYS A 356 -18.38 -11.71 9.94
C CYS A 356 -18.49 -12.30 11.36
N ALA A 357 -19.10 -11.55 12.27
CA ALA A 357 -19.27 -11.97 13.67
C ALA A 357 -19.96 -13.35 13.78
N GLU A 358 -21.04 -13.58 13.05
CA GLU A 358 -21.81 -14.83 13.14
C GLU A 358 -21.05 -16.01 12.54
N CYS A 359 -20.42 -15.83 11.37
CA CYS A 359 -19.66 -16.90 10.74
C CYS A 359 -18.42 -17.27 11.55
N SER A 360 -17.78 -16.30 12.19
CA SER A 360 -16.62 -16.56 13.06
C SER A 360 -16.99 -17.47 14.24
N GLN A 361 -18.18 -17.25 14.82
CA GLN A 361 -18.69 -18.05 15.92
C GLN A 361 -19.06 -19.46 15.47
N ILE A 362 -19.68 -19.61 14.28
CA ILE A 362 -19.93 -20.93 13.68
C ILE A 362 -18.63 -21.71 13.49
N ILE A 363 -17.56 -21.07 12.99
CA ILE A 363 -16.29 -21.78 12.80
C ILE A 363 -15.70 -22.20 14.16
N LYS A 364 -15.79 -21.31 15.16
CA LYS A 364 -15.27 -21.56 16.50
C LYS A 364 -15.97 -22.76 17.14
N GLU A 365 -17.30 -22.79 17.10
CA GLU A 365 -18.12 -23.79 17.78
C GLU A 365 -18.27 -25.10 16.99
N LYS A 366 -18.38 -25.02 15.65
CA LYS A 366 -18.79 -26.17 14.81
C LYS A 366 -17.71 -26.68 13.87
N LEU A 367 -16.73 -25.85 13.49
CA LEU A 367 -15.72 -26.19 12.47
C LEU A 367 -14.29 -26.20 13.03
N LYS A 368 -14.14 -26.67 14.27
CA LYS A 368 -12.86 -26.92 14.94
C LYS A 368 -11.92 -25.71 15.02
N SER A 369 -12.44 -24.49 14.85
CA SER A 369 -11.67 -23.24 14.93
C SER A 369 -10.47 -23.17 13.96
N HIS A 370 -10.61 -23.57 12.69
CA HIS A 370 -9.54 -23.38 11.69
C HIS A 370 -9.83 -22.16 10.80
N CYS A 371 -8.82 -21.32 10.56
CA CYS A 371 -8.93 -20.16 9.69
C CYS A 371 -9.25 -20.58 8.23
N PRO A 372 -10.27 -20.01 7.58
CA PRO A 372 -10.59 -20.28 6.17
C PRO A 372 -9.46 -19.98 5.18
N ILE A 373 -8.60 -19.01 5.48
CA ILE A 373 -7.52 -18.57 4.59
C ILE A 373 -6.28 -19.47 4.73
N CYS A 374 -5.73 -19.56 5.93
CA CYS A 374 -4.45 -20.24 6.15
C CYS A 374 -4.58 -21.63 6.80
N ARG A 375 -5.79 -22.06 7.16
CA ARG A 375 -6.10 -23.30 7.88
C ARG A 375 -5.41 -23.44 9.23
N GLN A 376 -4.78 -22.40 9.76
CA GLN A 376 -4.23 -22.41 11.11
C GLN A 376 -5.37 -22.44 12.13
N LYS A 377 -5.21 -23.22 13.19
CA LYS A 377 -6.17 -23.23 14.31
C LYS A 377 -6.10 -21.88 15.05
N PHE A 378 -7.23 -21.19 15.14
CA PHE A 378 -7.37 -19.98 15.94
C PHE A 378 -7.92 -20.35 17.34
N THR A 379 -7.52 -19.57 18.34
CA THR A 379 -7.92 -19.71 19.73
C THR A 379 -8.88 -18.61 20.15
N GLU A 380 -8.71 -17.42 19.57
CA GLU A 380 -9.53 -16.25 19.89
C GLU A 380 -10.10 -15.62 18.63
N VAL A 381 -11.25 -14.98 18.81
CA VAL A 381 -11.93 -14.19 17.80
C VAL A 381 -12.08 -12.82 18.41
N TRP A 382 -11.45 -11.83 17.79
CA TRP A 382 -11.56 -10.45 18.23
C TRP A 382 -12.56 -9.74 17.34
N ASN A 383 -13.63 -9.23 17.95
CA ASN A 383 -14.64 -8.47 17.24
C ASN A 383 -14.11 -7.09 16.91
N VAL A 384 -14.36 -6.68 15.69
CA VAL A 384 -14.01 -5.39 15.14
C VAL A 384 -15.32 -4.63 14.99
N PHE A 385 -15.53 -3.66 15.86
CA PHE A 385 -16.66 -2.74 15.74
C PHE A 385 -16.31 -1.72 14.66
N LEU A 386 -16.94 -1.87 13.49
CA LEU A 386 -16.85 -0.96 12.35
C LEU A 386 -17.79 0.24 12.53
#